data_AF-A0A9X8YAR0-F1
#
_entry.id   AF-A0A9X8YAR0-F1
#
_cell.length_a   1.000
_cell.length_b   1.000
_cell.length_c   1.000
_cell.angle_alpha   90.00
_cell.angle_beta   90.00
_cell.angle_gamma   90.00
#
_symmetry.space_group_name_H-M   'P 1'
#
loop_
_entity.id
_entity.type
_entity.pdbx_description
1 polymer ?
#
loop_
_entity_poly.entity_id
_entity_poly.type
_entity_poly.pdbx_seq_one_letter_code
_entity_poly.pdbx_strand_id
1 'polypeptide(L)'
;MASTAEQYSAEAYLRELGKLLRGAPRDMGVELLEDVAQHIEDGRALGRDDDQILAALGSPEAVAAPLMAEYAAPQERAILRRNSLVLGAVALVLGVLVSIIDTTLADTLGDLIFGASVPEGEGSSYDSIYEQGALQLLIFAIFGLGVAATAAMKGKAARIYGYAAALCMTALVAGFITSSGIFYIPSMVAAWMLVGINGRSSKSVNREPRSKLIRIIGGTALLLPVVLLGAASFTSIEPNVAVYAYLALGLACGIGFLSNSRIALWATCANGAALLAVSTVDQGLLLAAFWLAGTVYFFFGLYGLMWFTRRGTAGGQR
;
A
#
# COMPACT_ATOMS: atom_id res chain seq x y z
N MET A 1 11.93 15.52 -56.34
CA MET A 1 11.63 16.88 -55.82
C MET A 1 11.37 16.75 -54.33
N ALA A 2 11.83 17.75 -53.57
CA ALA A 2 12.18 17.79 -52.15
C ALA A 2 11.31 17.02 -51.14
N SER A 3 12.02 16.40 -50.19
CA SER A 3 11.54 15.87 -48.90
C SER A 3 10.89 16.99 -48.07
N THR A 4 9.61 16.85 -47.77
CA THR A 4 8.92 17.58 -46.68
C THR A 4 9.42 17.06 -45.35
N ALA A 5 10.61 17.52 -44.94
CA ALA A 5 10.96 17.51 -43.52
C ALA A 5 10.09 18.59 -42.88
N GLU A 6 9.18 18.20 -41.98
CA GLU A 6 8.45 19.16 -41.14
C GLU A 6 9.49 20.04 -40.44
N GLN A 7 9.58 21.32 -40.83
CA GLN A 7 10.37 22.31 -40.10
C GLN A 7 9.82 22.36 -38.69
N TYR A 8 10.57 21.80 -37.74
CA TYR A 8 10.18 21.80 -36.34
C TYR A 8 10.41 23.21 -35.81
N SER A 9 9.35 24.02 -35.74
CA SER A 9 9.53 25.42 -35.36
C SER A 9 9.98 25.53 -33.89
N ALA A 10 10.83 26.52 -33.58
CA ALA A 10 11.24 26.83 -32.22
C ALA A 10 10.06 26.98 -31.24
N GLU A 11 8.93 27.50 -31.72
CA GLU A 11 7.69 27.61 -30.95
C GLU A 11 7.06 26.25 -30.62
N ALA A 12 7.13 25.28 -31.54
CA ALA A 12 6.67 23.92 -31.29
C ALA A 12 7.56 23.24 -30.24
N TYR A 13 8.87 23.44 -30.34
CA TYR A 13 9.86 22.96 -29.36
C TYR A 13 9.59 23.51 -27.95
N LEU A 14 9.49 24.84 -27.79
CA LEU A 14 9.23 25.47 -26.50
C LEU A 14 7.87 25.06 -25.92
N ARG A 15 6.86 24.88 -26.77
CA ARG A 15 5.54 24.38 -26.35
C ARG A 15 5.62 22.95 -25.83
N GLU A 16 6.39 22.09 -26.47
CA GLU A 16 6.60 20.71 -26.02
C GLU A 16 7.41 20.65 -24.73
N LEU A 17 8.50 21.41 -24.64
CA LEU A 17 9.29 21.57 -23.42
C LEU A 17 8.40 22.09 -22.26
N GLY A 18 7.58 23.11 -22.51
CA GLY A 18 6.63 23.62 -21.53
C GLY A 18 5.58 22.60 -21.10
N LYS A 19 5.15 21.71 -22.00
CA LYS A 19 4.26 20.58 -21.62
C LYS A 19 4.96 19.59 -20.69
N LEU A 20 6.24 19.29 -20.93
CA LEU A 20 7.06 18.38 -20.11
C LEU A 20 7.36 18.97 -18.73
N LEU A 21 7.59 20.29 -18.66
CA LEU A 21 7.94 21.01 -17.43
C LEU A 21 6.74 21.32 -16.52
N ARG A 22 5.50 21.00 -16.92
CA ARG A 22 4.31 21.14 -16.05
C ARG A 22 4.41 20.39 -14.72
N GLY A 23 5.29 19.39 -14.62
CA GLY A 23 5.56 18.66 -13.39
C GLY A 23 6.62 19.28 -12.46
N ALA A 24 7.34 20.31 -12.92
CA ALA A 24 8.40 20.98 -12.16
C ALA A 24 7.84 22.18 -11.35
N PRO A 25 8.59 22.68 -10.34
CA PRO A 25 8.31 23.96 -9.71
C PRO A 25 8.19 25.09 -10.73
N ARG A 26 7.24 26.00 -10.53
CA ARG A 26 6.90 27.04 -11.54
C ARG A 26 8.07 27.98 -11.83
N ASP A 27 8.80 28.36 -10.80
CA ASP A 27 10.01 29.18 -10.86
C ASP A 27 11.08 28.53 -11.73
N MET A 28 11.46 27.29 -11.43
CA MET A 28 12.54 26.57 -12.14
C MET A 28 12.13 26.18 -13.57
N GLY A 29 10.86 25.83 -13.77
CA GLY A 29 10.33 25.50 -15.09
C GLY A 29 10.23 26.71 -16.01
N VAL A 30 9.95 27.89 -15.45
CA VAL A 30 9.98 29.17 -16.18
C VAL A 30 11.42 29.56 -16.50
N GLU A 31 12.34 29.47 -15.52
CA GLU A 31 13.77 29.75 -15.72
C GLU A 31 14.36 28.90 -16.84
N LEU A 32 14.13 27.58 -16.85
CA LEU A 32 14.62 26.71 -17.94
C LEU A 32 13.97 27.03 -19.30
N LEU A 33 12.71 27.43 -19.33
CA LEU A 33 12.05 27.85 -20.57
C LEU A 33 12.63 29.17 -21.11
N GLU A 34 12.90 30.11 -20.21
CA GLU A 34 13.52 31.40 -20.54
C GLU A 34 14.96 31.20 -21.02
N ASP A 35 15.75 30.36 -20.36
CA ASP A 35 17.11 30.03 -20.77
C ASP A 35 17.16 29.40 -22.17
N VAL A 36 16.26 28.46 -22.45
CA VAL A 36 16.18 27.80 -23.77
C VAL A 36 15.69 28.77 -24.85
N ALA A 37 14.70 29.62 -24.53
CA ALA A 37 14.24 30.66 -25.45
C ALA A 37 15.36 31.66 -25.77
N GLN A 38 16.12 32.09 -24.76
CA GLN A 38 17.28 32.97 -24.92
C GLN A 38 18.36 32.31 -25.78
N HIS A 39 18.66 31.02 -25.57
CA HIS A 39 19.65 30.31 -26.38
C HIS A 39 19.26 30.22 -27.87
N ILE A 40 17.96 30.13 -28.15
CA ILE A 40 17.44 30.16 -29.52
C ILE A 40 17.60 31.56 -30.13
N GLU A 41 17.26 32.61 -29.38
CA GLU A 41 17.43 33.99 -29.84
C GLU A 41 18.91 34.33 -30.11
N ASP A 42 19.81 33.91 -29.22
CA ASP A 42 21.26 34.07 -29.38
C ASP A 42 21.78 33.32 -30.61
N GLY A 43 21.29 32.10 -30.85
CA GLY A 43 21.61 31.32 -32.04
C GLY A 43 21.20 32.02 -33.33
N ARG A 44 20.00 32.62 -33.35
CA ARG A 44 19.50 33.42 -34.47
C ARG A 44 20.32 34.69 -34.69
N ALA A 45 20.70 35.37 -33.61
CA ALA A 45 21.55 36.56 -33.68
C ALA A 45 22.94 36.25 -34.27
N LEU A 46 23.43 35.02 -34.08
CA LEU A 46 24.66 34.49 -34.69
C LEU A 46 24.49 33.99 -36.13
N GLY A 47 23.29 34.13 -36.71
CA GLY A 47 22.98 33.74 -38.09
C GLY A 47 22.76 32.24 -38.29
N ARG A 48 22.49 31.48 -37.22
CA ARG A 48 22.14 30.05 -37.32
C ARG A 48 20.66 29.89 -37.65
N ASP A 49 20.37 28.81 -38.38
CA ASP A 49 19.01 28.35 -38.66
C ASP A 49 18.43 27.60 -37.45
N ASP A 50 17.11 27.66 -37.27
CA ASP A 50 16.37 27.01 -36.20
C ASP A 50 16.66 25.50 -36.15
N ASP A 51 16.76 24.82 -37.29
CA ASP A 51 17.08 23.39 -37.33
C ASP A 51 18.48 23.09 -36.76
N GLN A 52 19.45 23.98 -36.98
CA GLN A 52 20.81 23.84 -36.43
C GLN A 52 20.85 24.10 -34.93
N ILE A 53 20.05 25.06 -34.45
CA ILE A 53 19.93 25.40 -33.03
C ILE A 53 19.25 24.24 -32.27
N LEU A 54 18.13 23.74 -32.79
CA LEU A 54 17.39 22.65 -32.15
C LEU A 54 18.16 21.33 -32.17
N ALA A 55 18.91 21.05 -33.24
CA ALA A 55 19.80 19.89 -33.28
C ALA A 55 20.92 19.96 -32.22
N ALA A 56 21.40 21.16 -31.89
CA ALA A 56 22.41 21.37 -30.85
C ALA A 56 21.82 21.25 -29.42
N LEU A 57 20.59 21.71 -29.21
CA LEU A 57 19.87 21.58 -27.94
C LEU A 57 19.45 20.12 -27.66
N GLY A 58 19.22 19.34 -28.70
CA GLY A 58 18.70 17.97 -28.60
C GLY A 58 17.19 17.95 -28.34
N SER A 59 16.64 16.78 -28.04
CA SER A 59 15.19 16.63 -27.89
C SER A 59 14.66 17.35 -26.64
N PRO A 60 13.41 17.84 -26.64
CA PRO A 60 12.80 18.46 -25.46
C PRO A 60 12.85 17.59 -24.20
N GLU A 61 12.76 16.26 -24.36
CA GLU A 61 12.87 15.30 -23.27
C GLU A 61 14.28 15.26 -22.68
N ALA A 62 15.31 15.34 -23.52
CA ALA A 62 16.70 15.35 -23.07
C ALA A 62 17.01 16.61 -22.25
N VAL A 63 16.45 17.75 -22.65
CA VAL A 63 16.60 19.03 -21.93
C VAL A 63 15.80 19.05 -20.62
N ALA A 64 14.58 18.49 -20.60
CA ALA A 64 13.77 18.42 -19.40
C ALA A 64 14.26 17.36 -18.38
N ALA A 65 14.92 16.30 -18.85
CA ALA A 65 15.26 15.13 -18.02
C ALA A 65 16.10 15.45 -16.76
N PRO A 66 17.15 16.29 -16.80
CA PRO A 66 17.95 16.61 -15.62
C PRO A 66 17.14 17.29 -14.52
N LEU A 67 16.37 18.32 -14.90
CA LEU A 67 15.53 19.07 -13.98
C LEU A 67 14.44 18.16 -13.38
N MET A 68 13.79 17.37 -14.23
CA MET A 68 12.76 16.42 -13.78
C MET A 68 13.33 15.33 -12.86
N ALA A 69 14.56 14.86 -13.11
CA ALA A 69 15.23 13.88 -12.26
C ALA A 69 15.59 14.44 -10.88
N GLU A 70 15.99 15.71 -10.82
CA GLU A 70 16.31 16.41 -9.58
C GLU A 70 15.10 16.53 -8.65
N TYR A 71 13.91 16.78 -9.20
CA TYR A 71 12.67 16.89 -8.40
C TYR A 71 11.95 15.57 -8.12
N ALA A 72 12.06 14.59 -9.02
CA ALA A 72 11.42 13.30 -8.84
C ALA A 72 11.90 12.61 -7.56
N ALA A 73 13.20 12.69 -7.25
CA ALA A 73 13.78 11.98 -6.10
C ALA A 73 13.30 12.52 -4.73
N PRO A 74 13.30 13.83 -4.44
CA PRO A 74 12.72 14.39 -3.21
C PRO A 74 11.22 14.13 -3.08
N GLN A 75 10.45 14.28 -4.17
CA GLN A 75 9.01 14.11 -4.15
C GLN A 75 8.62 12.64 -3.89
N GLU A 76 9.30 11.69 -4.54
CA GLU A 76 9.10 10.26 -4.28
C GLU A 76 9.44 9.90 -2.82
N ARG A 77 10.53 10.45 -2.26
CA ARG A 77 10.89 10.26 -0.85
C ARG A 77 9.83 10.80 0.10
N ALA A 78 9.27 11.97 -0.17
CA ALA A 78 8.21 12.57 0.64
C ALA A 78 6.93 11.71 0.62
N ILE A 79 6.53 11.20 -0.54
CA ILE A 79 5.38 10.29 -0.69
C ILE A 79 5.62 8.98 0.08
N LEU A 80 6.81 8.39 -0.06
CA LEU A 80 7.18 7.17 0.66
C LEU A 80 7.12 7.38 2.17
N ARG A 81 7.67 8.49 2.67
CA ARG A 81 7.63 8.85 4.10
C ARG A 81 6.20 9.06 4.58
N ARG A 82 5.34 9.73 3.81
CA ARG A 82 3.93 9.92 4.18
C ARG A 82 3.21 8.57 4.25
N ASN A 83 3.39 7.72 3.24
CA ASN A 83 2.73 6.41 3.20
C ASN A 83 3.20 5.50 4.34
N SER A 84 4.48 5.55 4.70
CA SER A 84 5.00 4.79 5.83
C SER A 84 4.50 5.33 7.18
N LEU A 85 4.35 6.65 7.33
CA LEU A 85 3.73 7.24 8.52
C LEU A 85 2.25 6.86 8.66
N VAL A 86 1.48 6.89 7.56
CA VAL A 86 0.07 6.48 7.57
C VAL A 86 -0.07 5.01 7.97
N LEU A 87 0.74 4.12 7.38
CA LEU A 87 0.74 2.72 7.75
C LEU A 87 1.18 2.48 9.19
N GLY A 88 2.20 3.20 9.65
CA GLY A 88 2.66 3.12 11.04
C GLY A 88 1.57 3.56 12.02
N ALA A 89 0.88 4.67 11.74
CA ALA A 89 -0.22 5.15 12.56
C ALA A 89 -1.40 4.17 12.57
N VAL A 90 -1.77 3.62 11.40
CA VAL A 90 -2.82 2.61 11.27
C VAL A 90 -2.48 1.33 12.03
N ALA A 91 -1.24 0.85 11.91
CA ALA A 91 -0.78 -0.34 12.64
C ALA A 91 -0.77 -0.10 14.15
N LEU A 92 -0.38 1.11 14.60
CA LEU A 92 -0.42 1.49 16.01
C LEU A 92 -1.86 1.51 16.55
N VAL A 93 -2.78 2.18 15.85
CA VAL A 93 -4.20 2.25 16.25
C VAL A 93 -4.80 0.85 16.31
N LEU A 94 -4.55 0.01 15.30
CA LEU A 94 -5.03 -1.37 15.31
C LEU A 94 -4.38 -2.21 16.40
N GLY A 95 -3.08 -2.04 16.68
CA GLY A 95 -2.41 -2.70 17.79
C GLY A 95 -2.99 -2.32 19.16
N VAL A 96 -3.35 -1.05 19.35
CA VAL A 96 -4.05 -0.59 20.57
C VAL A 96 -5.46 -1.15 20.64
N LEU A 97 -6.21 -1.17 19.53
CA LEU A 97 -7.54 -1.79 19.51
C LEU A 97 -7.47 -3.29 19.82
N VAL A 98 -6.52 -4.00 19.20
CA VAL A 98 -6.22 -5.41 19.52
C VAL A 98 -5.96 -5.58 21.00
N SER A 99 -5.17 -4.70 21.60
CA SER A 99 -4.87 -4.75 23.04
C SER A 99 -6.11 -4.69 23.91
N ILE A 100 -6.98 -3.74 23.62
CA ILE A 100 -8.22 -3.55 24.38
C ILE A 100 -9.13 -4.78 24.19
N ILE A 101 -9.22 -5.30 22.97
CA ILE A 101 -10.02 -6.47 22.62
C ILE A 101 -9.47 -7.73 23.30
N ASP A 102 -8.17 -8.00 23.18
CA ASP A 102 -7.48 -9.16 23.78
C ASP A 102 -7.65 -9.18 25.31
N THR A 103 -7.52 -8.02 25.96
CA THR A 103 -7.74 -7.88 27.42
C THR A 103 -9.19 -8.15 27.83
N THR A 104 -10.16 -7.95 26.93
CA THR A 104 -11.60 -8.10 27.23
C THR A 104 -12.20 -9.42 26.74
N LEU A 105 -11.55 -10.12 25.81
CA LEU A 105 -12.04 -11.35 25.18
C LEU A 105 -11.30 -12.63 25.56
N ALA A 106 -10.18 -12.54 26.30
CA ALA A 106 -9.41 -13.70 26.73
C ALA A 106 -10.27 -14.72 27.49
N ASP A 107 -11.24 -14.26 28.30
CA ASP A 107 -12.16 -15.13 29.06
C ASP A 107 -13.12 -15.89 28.13
N THR A 108 -13.64 -15.21 27.10
CA THR A 108 -14.77 -15.72 26.31
C THR A 108 -14.35 -16.74 25.26
N LEU A 109 -13.20 -16.55 24.62
CA LEU A 109 -12.70 -17.44 23.56
C LEU A 109 -12.09 -18.73 24.11
N GLY A 110 -11.42 -18.66 25.26
CA GLY A 110 -10.90 -19.84 25.95
C GLY A 110 -12.03 -20.81 26.32
N ASP A 111 -13.09 -20.28 26.93
CA ASP A 111 -14.27 -21.04 27.31
C ASP A 111 -15.04 -21.61 26.10
N LEU A 112 -15.11 -20.86 24.99
CA LEU A 112 -15.82 -21.29 23.78
C LEU A 112 -15.09 -22.40 23.01
N ILE A 113 -13.74 -22.38 22.99
CA ILE A 113 -12.93 -23.33 22.21
C ILE A 113 -12.68 -24.63 22.99
N PHE A 114 -12.52 -24.56 24.32
CA PHE A 114 -12.09 -25.71 25.14
C PHE A 114 -13.18 -26.22 26.11
N GLY A 115 -14.30 -25.50 26.22
CA GLY A 115 -15.43 -25.85 27.08
C GLY A 115 -15.20 -25.42 28.55
N ALA A 116 -16.27 -24.94 29.20
CA ALA A 116 -16.29 -24.43 30.58
C ALA A 116 -15.97 -25.46 31.69
N SER A 117 -15.36 -26.60 31.35
CA SER A 117 -15.17 -27.75 32.23
C SER A 117 -13.70 -28.02 32.56
N VAL A 118 -12.85 -26.99 32.58
CA VAL A 118 -11.53 -27.09 33.22
C VAL A 118 -11.74 -26.81 34.73
N PRO A 119 -11.50 -27.78 35.62
CA PRO A 119 -11.76 -27.61 37.05
C PRO A 119 -10.91 -26.46 37.62
N GLU A 120 -11.51 -25.60 38.44
CA GLU A 120 -10.90 -24.45 39.13
C GLU A 120 -9.79 -24.83 40.16
N GLY A 121 -9.20 -26.03 40.08
CA GLY A 121 -8.44 -26.64 41.16
C GLY A 121 -6.95 -26.91 40.93
N GLU A 122 -6.43 -26.82 39.71
CA GLU A 122 -4.99 -26.97 39.46
C GLU A 122 -4.58 -25.88 38.48
N GLY A 123 -3.68 -25.00 38.93
CA GLY A 123 -3.23 -23.77 38.25
C GLY A 123 -3.44 -23.81 36.74
N SER A 124 -4.56 -23.23 36.31
CA SER A 124 -4.90 -23.24 34.90
C SER A 124 -3.74 -22.56 34.17
N SER A 125 -3.26 -23.15 33.09
CA SER A 125 -2.22 -22.52 32.27
C SER A 125 -2.65 -21.14 31.72
N TYR A 126 -3.89 -20.73 31.97
CA TYR A 126 -4.50 -19.47 31.57
C TYR A 126 -4.27 -18.32 32.57
N ASP A 127 -4.06 -18.56 33.86
CA ASP A 127 -3.63 -17.49 34.81
C ASP A 127 -2.29 -16.85 34.36
N SER A 128 -1.42 -17.64 33.74
CA SER A 128 -0.16 -17.16 33.17
C SER A 128 -0.32 -16.33 31.89
N ILE A 129 -1.44 -16.51 31.15
CA ILE A 129 -1.76 -15.73 29.95
C ILE A 129 -2.23 -14.33 30.38
N TYR A 130 -2.94 -14.21 31.50
CA TYR A 130 -3.34 -12.93 32.08
C TYR A 130 -2.17 -12.11 32.62
N GLU A 131 -1.24 -12.74 33.35
CA GLU A 131 -0.01 -12.06 33.80
C GLU A 131 0.89 -11.62 32.62
N GLN A 132 0.82 -12.34 31.50
CA GLN A 132 1.65 -12.09 30.32
C GLN A 132 0.99 -11.25 29.23
N GLY A 133 -0.31 -10.92 29.32
CA GLY A 133 -1.00 -10.11 28.30
C GLY A 133 -0.31 -8.77 28.07
N ALA A 134 0.11 -8.09 29.13
CA ALA A 134 0.90 -6.85 29.04
C ALA A 134 2.28 -7.06 28.39
N LEU A 135 2.92 -8.20 28.65
CA LEU A 135 4.22 -8.55 28.05
C LEU A 135 4.05 -8.88 26.55
N GLN A 136 2.99 -9.60 26.20
CA GLN A 136 2.65 -9.92 24.81
C GLN A 136 2.34 -8.65 24.02
N LEU A 137 1.60 -7.73 24.62
CA LEU A 137 1.34 -6.40 24.07
C LEU A 137 2.61 -5.59 23.86
N LEU A 138 3.51 -5.60 24.84
CA LEU A 138 4.80 -4.95 24.74
C LEU A 138 5.61 -5.53 23.57
N ILE A 139 5.66 -6.86 23.43
CA ILE A 139 6.35 -7.55 22.34
C ILE A 139 5.79 -7.11 20.99
N PHE A 140 4.48 -7.15 20.81
CA PHE A 140 3.85 -6.77 19.55
C PHE A 140 3.96 -5.27 19.25
N ALA A 141 3.90 -4.42 20.28
CA ALA A 141 4.15 -2.99 20.16
C ALA A 141 5.61 -2.71 19.74
N ILE A 142 6.59 -3.42 20.32
CA ILE A 142 8.01 -3.30 19.94
C ILE A 142 8.21 -3.64 18.47
N PHE A 143 7.61 -4.73 17.96
CA PHE A 143 7.74 -5.09 16.55
C PHE A 143 6.97 -4.14 15.64
N GLY A 144 5.77 -3.69 16.02
CA GLY A 144 5.02 -2.67 15.29
C GLY A 144 5.79 -1.34 15.18
N LEU A 145 6.37 -0.88 16.30
CA LEU A 145 7.23 0.29 16.37
C LEU A 145 8.55 0.09 15.61
N GLY A 146 9.13 -1.11 15.64
CA GLY A 146 10.33 -1.45 14.87
C GLY A 146 10.07 -1.33 13.36
N VAL A 147 8.95 -1.83 12.88
CA VAL A 147 8.57 -1.67 11.48
C VAL A 147 8.31 -0.18 11.16
N ALA A 148 7.63 0.56 12.04
CA ALA A 148 7.45 2.01 11.85
C ALA A 148 8.79 2.78 11.85
N ALA A 149 9.77 2.36 12.66
CA ALA A 149 11.10 2.96 12.74
C ALA A 149 11.87 2.83 11.42
N THR A 150 11.57 1.82 10.59
CA THR A 150 12.15 1.71 9.23
C THR A 150 11.84 2.92 8.35
N ALA A 151 10.77 3.67 8.64
CA ALA A 151 10.43 4.91 7.93
C ALA A 151 11.43 6.05 8.18
N ALA A 152 12.15 6.01 9.30
CA ALA A 152 13.17 7.00 9.66
C ALA A 152 14.59 6.59 9.21
N MET A 153 14.78 5.32 8.88
CA MET A 153 16.08 4.76 8.49
C MET A 153 16.36 4.93 6.98
N LYS A 154 17.64 4.92 6.59
CA LYS A 154 18.07 5.09 5.18
C LYS A 154 18.75 3.83 4.63
N GLY A 155 18.55 3.59 3.34
CA GLY A 155 19.34 2.64 2.56
C GLY A 155 19.16 1.17 2.94
N LYS A 156 20.25 0.39 2.86
CA LYS A 156 20.24 -1.07 3.11
C LYS A 156 19.83 -1.43 4.53
N ALA A 157 20.18 -0.61 5.53
CA ALA A 157 19.85 -0.85 6.93
C ALA A 157 18.33 -0.88 7.18
N ALA A 158 17.58 0.08 6.60
CA ALA A 158 16.13 0.11 6.70
C ALA A 158 15.48 -1.16 6.12
N ARG A 159 16.04 -1.67 5.02
CA ARG A 159 15.55 -2.88 4.37
C ARG A 159 15.82 -4.12 5.23
N ILE A 160 17.05 -4.30 5.70
CA ILE A 160 17.42 -5.47 6.54
C ILE A 160 16.59 -5.48 7.82
N TYR A 161 16.50 -4.34 8.51
CA TYR A 161 15.73 -4.23 9.74
C TYR A 161 14.24 -4.47 9.50
N GLY A 162 13.67 -3.94 8.43
CA GLY A 162 12.27 -4.18 8.07
C GLY A 162 11.95 -5.65 7.81
N TYR A 163 12.80 -6.35 7.03
CA TYR A 163 12.62 -7.79 6.81
C TYR A 163 12.77 -8.59 8.12
N ALA A 164 13.76 -8.27 8.95
CA ALA A 164 13.95 -8.94 10.24
C ALA A 164 12.73 -8.75 11.16
N ALA A 165 12.25 -7.51 11.31
CA ALA A 165 11.08 -7.21 12.13
C ALA A 165 9.81 -7.89 11.61
N ALA A 166 9.57 -7.89 10.30
CA ALA A 166 8.42 -8.58 9.70
C ALA A 166 8.49 -10.11 9.86
N LEU A 167 9.68 -10.70 9.75
CA LEU A 167 9.90 -12.14 9.98
C LEU A 167 9.68 -12.51 11.45
N CYS A 168 10.23 -11.75 12.40
CA CYS A 168 9.99 -11.95 13.82
C CYS A 168 8.50 -11.82 14.17
N MET A 169 7.83 -10.80 13.62
CA MET A 169 6.37 -10.62 13.78
C MET A 169 5.59 -11.82 13.24
N THR A 170 6.00 -12.37 12.09
CA THR A 170 5.37 -13.56 11.49
C THR A 170 5.58 -14.79 12.37
N ALA A 171 6.79 -14.99 12.88
CA ALA A 171 7.12 -16.12 13.76
C ALA A 171 6.32 -16.06 15.08
N LEU A 172 6.16 -14.86 15.65
CA LEU A 172 5.34 -14.66 16.84
C LEU A 172 3.85 -14.94 16.57
N VAL A 173 3.30 -14.35 15.51
CA VAL A 173 1.90 -14.62 15.13
C VAL A 173 1.66 -16.11 14.91
N ALA A 174 2.57 -16.79 14.21
CA ALA A 174 2.46 -18.24 13.97
C ALA A 174 2.59 -19.06 15.27
N GLY A 175 3.53 -18.71 16.14
CA GLY A 175 3.75 -19.40 17.42
C GLY A 175 2.58 -19.28 18.39
N PHE A 176 1.81 -18.18 18.32
CA PHE A 176 0.67 -17.91 19.18
C PHE A 176 -0.67 -17.98 18.45
N ILE A 177 -0.75 -18.58 17.26
CA ILE A 177 -1.94 -18.46 16.40
C ILE A 177 -3.22 -19.04 17.02
N THR A 178 -3.08 -20.04 17.89
CA THR A 178 -4.20 -20.70 18.58
C THR A 178 -4.64 -19.99 19.86
N SER A 179 -3.87 -19.02 20.35
CA SER A 179 -4.26 -18.16 21.48
C SER A 179 -4.59 -16.77 20.94
N SER A 180 -3.74 -15.78 21.18
CA SER A 180 -3.95 -14.38 20.83
C SER A 180 -3.26 -13.96 19.53
N GLY A 181 -2.39 -14.80 18.95
CA GLY A 181 -1.63 -14.51 17.73
C GLY A 181 -2.51 -14.13 16.54
N ILE A 182 -3.73 -14.67 16.45
CA ILE A 182 -4.71 -14.32 15.42
C ILE A 182 -5.06 -12.82 15.42
N PHE A 183 -5.10 -12.19 16.59
CA PHE A 183 -5.41 -10.77 16.72
C PHE A 183 -4.27 -9.87 16.20
N TYR A 184 -3.04 -10.38 16.18
CA TYR A 184 -1.87 -9.63 15.72
C TYR A 184 -1.55 -9.81 14.22
N ILE A 185 -2.35 -10.59 13.49
CA ILE A 185 -2.27 -10.73 12.03
C ILE A 185 -2.32 -9.37 11.31
N PRO A 186 -3.22 -8.42 11.62
CA PRO A 186 -3.19 -7.10 10.99
C PRO A 186 -1.85 -6.36 11.15
N SER A 187 -1.23 -6.43 12.32
CA SER A 187 0.09 -5.85 12.57
C SER A 187 1.19 -6.55 11.75
N MET A 188 1.12 -7.88 11.60
CA MET A 188 2.01 -8.65 10.72
C MET A 188 1.83 -8.26 9.25
N VAL A 189 0.60 -8.11 8.78
CA VAL A 189 0.31 -7.67 7.40
C VAL A 189 0.84 -6.25 7.18
N ALA A 190 0.62 -5.33 8.12
CA ALA A 190 1.15 -3.98 8.07
C ALA A 190 2.68 -3.97 7.97
N ALA A 191 3.36 -4.88 8.71
CA ALA A 191 4.80 -5.02 8.67
C ALA A 191 5.32 -5.36 7.27
N TRP A 192 4.73 -6.37 6.64
CA TRP A 192 5.08 -6.77 5.28
C TRP A 192 4.78 -5.69 4.23
N MET A 193 3.69 -4.93 4.42
CA MET A 193 3.36 -3.80 3.57
C MET A 193 4.39 -2.67 3.66
N LEU A 194 4.83 -2.34 4.88
CA LEU A 194 5.89 -1.35 5.11
C LEU A 194 7.22 -1.79 4.49
N VAL A 195 7.59 -3.08 4.61
CA VAL A 195 8.75 -3.65 3.90
C VAL A 195 8.61 -3.51 2.39
N GLY A 196 7.42 -3.76 1.85
CA GLY A 196 7.12 -3.57 0.44
C GLY A 196 7.33 -2.13 -0.04
N ILE A 197 6.78 -1.15 0.70
CA ILE A 197 6.85 0.29 0.43
C ILE A 197 8.28 0.82 0.54
N ASN A 198 8.97 0.51 1.63
CA ASN A 198 10.35 0.95 1.85
C ASN A 198 11.34 0.23 0.91
N GLY A 199 10.96 -0.94 0.41
CA GLY A 199 11.68 -1.69 -0.61
C GLY A 199 11.48 -1.15 -2.04
N ARG A 200 10.77 -0.04 -2.27
CA ARG A 200 10.70 0.64 -3.58
C ARG A 200 12.10 1.11 -3.98
N SER A 201 12.69 0.42 -4.96
CA SER A 201 13.81 0.96 -5.71
C SER A 201 13.30 2.12 -6.57
N SER A 202 13.97 3.27 -6.51
CA SER A 202 13.73 4.46 -7.35
C SER A 202 13.90 4.16 -8.85
N LYS A 203 14.47 3.01 -9.23
CA LYS A 203 14.58 2.61 -10.64
C LYS A 203 13.21 2.20 -11.20
N SER A 204 12.65 3.08 -12.03
CA SER A 204 11.37 2.95 -12.75
C SER A 204 11.18 1.61 -13.47
N VAL A 205 12.28 0.98 -13.91
CA VAL A 205 12.32 -0.23 -14.74
C VAL A 205 11.58 -1.43 -14.13
N ASN A 206 11.56 -1.59 -12.80
CA ASN A 206 10.94 -2.75 -12.14
C ASN A 206 9.57 -2.45 -11.51
N ARG A 207 9.00 -1.27 -11.75
CA ARG A 207 7.76 -0.81 -11.08
C ARG A 207 6.51 -1.52 -11.60
N GLU A 208 6.42 -1.74 -12.90
CA GLU A 208 5.27 -2.36 -13.55
C GLU A 208 5.11 -3.86 -13.25
N PRO A 209 6.13 -4.73 -13.42
CA PRO A 209 5.99 -6.16 -13.12
C PRO A 209 5.69 -6.40 -11.63
N ARG A 210 6.32 -5.63 -10.74
CA ARG A 210 6.06 -5.72 -9.30
C ARG A 210 4.65 -5.26 -8.93
N SER A 211 4.13 -4.23 -9.60
CA SER A 211 2.73 -3.82 -9.43
C SER A 211 1.75 -4.89 -9.91
N LYS A 212 2.05 -5.60 -11.01
CA LYS A 212 1.21 -6.71 -11.49
C LYS A 212 1.20 -7.86 -10.48
N LEU A 213 2.37 -8.25 -9.97
CA LEU A 213 2.48 -9.30 -8.94
C LEU A 213 1.67 -8.96 -7.68
N ILE A 214 1.79 -7.73 -7.18
CA ILE A 214 1.02 -7.27 -6.01
C ILE A 214 -0.48 -7.28 -6.28
N ARG A 215 -0.92 -6.91 -7.49
CA ARG A 215 -2.34 -6.99 -7.88
C ARG A 215 -2.86 -8.41 -7.85
N ILE A 216 -2.08 -9.36 -8.37
CA ILE A 216 -2.45 -10.78 -8.36
C ILE A 216 -2.53 -11.29 -6.93
N ILE A 217 -1.48 -11.09 -6.12
CA ILE A 217 -1.45 -11.56 -4.73
C ILE A 217 -2.62 -10.96 -3.93
N GLY A 218 -2.82 -9.63 -3.99
CA GLY A 218 -3.90 -8.98 -3.26
C GLY A 218 -5.29 -9.33 -3.80
N GLY A 219 -5.45 -9.43 -5.12
CA GLY A 219 -6.70 -9.85 -5.74
C GLY A 219 -7.09 -11.27 -5.33
N THR A 220 -6.15 -12.21 -5.37
CA THR A 220 -6.37 -13.59 -4.90
C THR A 220 -6.71 -13.63 -3.41
N ALA A 221 -5.98 -12.88 -2.57
CA ALA A 221 -6.25 -12.81 -1.14
C ALA A 221 -7.65 -12.25 -0.82
N LEU A 222 -8.09 -11.22 -1.55
CA LEU A 222 -9.42 -10.61 -1.39
C LEU A 222 -10.56 -11.53 -1.85
N LEU A 223 -10.30 -12.36 -2.87
CA LEU A 223 -11.27 -13.32 -3.40
C LEU A 223 -11.34 -14.62 -2.57
N LEU A 224 -10.30 -14.95 -1.80
CA LEU A 224 -10.27 -16.19 -1.02
C LEU A 224 -11.46 -16.33 -0.05
N PRO A 225 -11.83 -15.31 0.77
CA PRO A 225 -13.01 -15.40 1.62
C PRO A 225 -14.31 -15.61 0.84
N VAL A 226 -14.41 -15.01 -0.35
CA VAL A 226 -15.59 -15.13 -1.23
C VAL A 226 -15.72 -16.54 -1.78
N VAL A 227 -14.62 -17.14 -2.21
CA VAL A 227 -14.60 -18.52 -2.72
C VAL A 227 -14.95 -19.51 -1.60
N LEU A 228 -14.40 -19.33 -0.40
CA LEU A 228 -14.70 -20.18 0.75
C LEU A 228 -16.17 -20.08 1.16
N LEU A 229 -16.71 -18.86 1.25
CA LEU A 229 -18.12 -18.65 1.59
C LEU A 229 -19.06 -19.17 0.50
N GLY A 230 -18.69 -19.00 -0.77
CA GLY A 230 -19.42 -19.56 -1.90
C GLY A 230 -19.46 -21.09 -1.85
N ALA A 231 -18.32 -21.73 -1.58
CA ALA A 231 -18.22 -23.18 -1.42
C ALA A 231 -19.08 -23.69 -0.25
N ALA A 232 -19.07 -23.00 0.90
CA ALA A 232 -19.88 -23.34 2.07
C ALA A 232 -21.39 -23.21 1.82
N SER A 233 -21.80 -22.33 0.90
CA SER A 233 -23.21 -22.16 0.51
C SER A 233 -23.75 -23.39 -0.25
N PHE A 234 -22.88 -24.24 -0.81
CA PHE A 234 -23.29 -25.49 -1.47
C PHE A 234 -23.41 -26.67 -0.50
N THR A 235 -22.87 -26.58 0.72
CA THR A 235 -22.75 -27.76 1.59
C THR A 235 -23.88 -27.93 2.60
N SER A 236 -24.57 -26.87 3.04
CA SER A 236 -25.72 -26.99 3.98
C SER A 236 -26.29 -25.68 4.57
N ILE A 237 -25.76 -24.50 4.24
CA ILE A 237 -26.28 -23.22 4.78
C ILE A 237 -27.29 -22.66 3.78
N GLU A 238 -28.57 -22.54 4.14
CA GLU A 238 -29.51 -21.74 3.35
C GLU A 238 -29.01 -20.28 3.35
N PRO A 239 -28.51 -19.76 2.22
CA PRO A 239 -27.88 -18.46 2.20
C PRO A 239 -28.95 -17.36 2.32
N ASN A 240 -28.89 -16.60 3.41
CA ASN A 240 -29.67 -15.36 3.54
C ASN A 240 -29.16 -14.30 2.54
N VAL A 241 -29.99 -13.33 2.18
CA VAL A 241 -29.68 -12.16 1.33
C VAL A 241 -28.36 -11.49 1.71
N ALA A 242 -28.03 -11.44 3.01
CA ALA A 242 -26.77 -10.91 3.51
C ALA A 242 -25.52 -11.64 2.96
N VAL A 243 -25.59 -12.97 2.79
CA VAL A 243 -24.50 -13.79 2.24
C VAL A 243 -24.26 -13.43 0.77
N TYR A 244 -25.34 -13.32 -0.02
CA TYR A 244 -25.24 -12.92 -1.42
C TYR A 244 -24.73 -11.49 -1.60
N ALA A 245 -25.18 -10.56 -0.74
CA ALA A 245 -24.67 -9.19 -0.74
C ALA A 245 -23.16 -9.16 -0.43
N TYR A 246 -22.70 -9.95 0.53
CA TYR A 246 -21.28 -10.06 0.87
C TYR A 246 -20.46 -10.70 -0.27
N LEU A 247 -20.96 -11.76 -0.91
CA LEU A 247 -20.31 -12.37 -2.07
C LEU A 247 -20.17 -11.37 -3.22
N ALA A 248 -21.24 -10.63 -3.55
CA ALA A 248 -21.23 -9.62 -4.59
C ALA A 248 -20.24 -8.48 -4.27
N LEU A 249 -20.24 -7.98 -3.03
CA LEU A 249 -19.33 -6.93 -2.58
C LEU A 249 -17.87 -7.40 -2.60
N GLY A 250 -17.62 -8.64 -2.17
CA GLY A 250 -16.29 -9.24 -2.17
C GLY A 250 -15.74 -9.46 -3.58
N LEU A 251 -16.57 -9.95 -4.50
CA LEU A 251 -16.23 -10.04 -5.93
C LEU A 251 -15.91 -8.65 -6.51
N ALA A 252 -16.75 -7.65 -6.23
CA ALA A 252 -16.53 -6.29 -6.69
C ALA A 252 -15.21 -5.70 -6.15
N CYS A 253 -14.89 -5.98 -4.88
CA CYS A 253 -13.62 -5.58 -4.26
C CYS A 253 -12.42 -6.28 -4.92
N GLY A 254 -12.46 -7.60 -5.08
CA GLY A 254 -11.36 -8.37 -5.68
C GLY A 254 -11.10 -8.01 -7.14
N ILE A 255 -12.15 -7.99 -7.97
CA ILE A 255 -12.07 -7.60 -9.39
C ILE A 255 -11.65 -6.13 -9.52
N GLY A 256 -12.20 -5.28 -8.66
CA GLY A 256 -11.84 -3.87 -8.59
C GLY A 256 -10.38 -3.62 -8.21
N PHE A 257 -9.82 -4.42 -7.31
CA PHE A 257 -8.40 -4.39 -6.95
C PHE A 257 -7.51 -4.81 -8.12
N LEU A 258 -7.85 -5.91 -8.80
CA LEU A 258 -7.15 -6.40 -9.99
C LEU A 258 -7.17 -5.37 -11.14
N SER A 259 -8.31 -4.70 -11.32
CA SER A 259 -8.50 -3.68 -12.35
C SER A 259 -7.91 -2.31 -11.98
N ASN A 260 -7.40 -2.12 -10.76
CA ASN A 260 -6.89 -0.85 -10.23
C ASN A 260 -7.92 0.29 -10.26
N SER A 261 -9.19 -0.01 -9.95
CA SER A 261 -10.22 1.00 -9.80
C SER A 261 -10.09 1.71 -8.45
N ARG A 262 -9.92 3.03 -8.43
CA ARG A 262 -9.80 3.79 -7.18
C ARG A 262 -11.05 3.71 -6.32
N ILE A 263 -12.23 3.67 -6.94
CA ILE A 263 -13.50 3.51 -6.24
C ILE A 263 -13.54 2.15 -5.55
N ALA A 264 -13.11 1.10 -6.25
CA ALA A 264 -13.06 -0.23 -5.65
C ALA A 264 -12.04 -0.31 -4.52
N LEU A 265 -10.86 0.30 -4.65
CA LEU A 265 -9.87 0.32 -3.56
C LEU A 265 -10.40 1.03 -2.30
N TRP A 266 -11.15 2.12 -2.46
CA TRP A 266 -11.85 2.78 -1.36
C TRP A 266 -12.96 1.90 -0.77
N ALA A 267 -13.74 1.24 -1.61
CA ALA A 267 -14.78 0.30 -1.16
C ALA A 267 -14.18 -0.89 -0.40
N THR A 268 -13.05 -1.45 -0.87
CA THR A 268 -12.33 -2.52 -0.17
C THR A 268 -11.84 -2.05 1.20
N CYS A 269 -11.27 -0.84 1.27
CA CYS A 269 -10.82 -0.24 2.52
C CYS A 269 -11.99 -0.02 3.50
N ALA A 270 -13.08 0.59 3.03
CA ALA A 270 -14.26 0.86 3.84
C ALA A 270 -14.95 -0.43 4.32
N ASN A 271 -15.06 -1.44 3.44
CA ASN A 271 -15.60 -2.75 3.80
C ASN A 271 -14.73 -3.44 4.86
N GLY A 272 -13.42 -3.40 4.69
CA GLY A 272 -12.49 -3.96 5.68
C GLY A 272 -12.58 -3.28 7.04
N ALA A 273 -12.66 -1.94 7.06
CA ALA A 273 -12.85 -1.18 8.30
C ALA A 273 -14.19 -1.49 8.97
N ALA A 274 -15.27 -1.64 8.19
CA ALA A 274 -16.58 -2.04 8.69
C ALA A 274 -16.55 -3.45 9.30
N LEU A 275 -15.90 -4.42 8.64
CA LEU A 275 -15.72 -5.77 9.16
C LEU A 275 -14.90 -5.79 10.46
N LEU A 276 -13.84 -5.00 10.54
CA LEU A 276 -13.07 -4.84 11.78
C LEU A 276 -13.94 -4.24 12.89
N ALA A 277 -14.76 -3.24 12.61
CA ALA A 277 -15.68 -2.66 13.60
C ALA A 277 -16.79 -3.64 14.02
N VAL A 278 -17.36 -4.41 13.08
CA VAL A 278 -18.37 -5.43 13.40
C VAL A 278 -17.75 -6.53 14.26
N SER A 279 -16.50 -6.90 14.00
CA SER A 279 -15.81 -7.91 14.80
C SER A 279 -15.73 -7.49 16.27
N THR A 280 -15.59 -6.22 16.61
CA THR A 280 -15.56 -5.81 18.04
C THR A 280 -16.89 -5.97 18.77
N VAL A 281 -17.99 -6.15 18.05
CA VAL A 281 -19.34 -6.32 18.61
C VAL A 281 -19.69 -7.80 18.79
N ASP A 282 -19.16 -8.68 17.93
CA ASP A 282 -19.43 -10.11 17.97
C ASP A 282 -18.25 -10.85 18.61
N GLN A 283 -18.46 -11.40 19.82
CA GLN A 283 -17.41 -12.04 20.61
C GLN A 283 -17.24 -13.56 20.34
N GLY A 284 -17.91 -14.13 19.32
CA GLY A 284 -17.88 -15.56 19.01
C GLY A 284 -16.92 -15.99 17.89
N LEU A 285 -17.13 -17.19 17.31
CA LEU A 285 -16.37 -17.70 16.15
C LEU A 285 -16.41 -16.76 14.91
N LEU A 286 -17.46 -15.94 14.81
CA LEU A 286 -17.60 -14.92 13.78
C LEU A 286 -16.62 -13.76 13.97
N LEU A 287 -16.15 -13.49 15.20
CA LEU A 287 -15.08 -12.55 15.51
C LEU A 287 -13.87 -12.82 14.61
N ALA A 288 -13.33 -14.05 14.69
CA ALA A 288 -12.12 -14.42 13.97
C ALA A 288 -12.32 -14.31 12.44
N ALA A 289 -13.50 -14.70 11.94
CA ALA A 289 -13.82 -14.59 10.52
C ALA A 289 -13.88 -13.13 10.05
N PHE A 290 -14.62 -12.26 10.75
CA PHE A 290 -14.72 -10.84 10.44
C PHE A 290 -13.39 -10.10 10.67
N TRP A 291 -12.62 -10.51 11.68
CA TRP A 291 -11.30 -9.97 11.99
C TRP A 291 -10.30 -10.24 10.87
N LEU A 292 -10.20 -11.50 10.43
CA LEU A 292 -9.30 -11.90 9.35
C LEU A 292 -9.74 -11.30 8.01
N ALA A 293 -11.02 -11.41 7.67
CA ALA A 293 -11.55 -10.83 6.43
C ALA A 293 -11.39 -9.31 6.42
N GLY A 294 -11.74 -8.65 7.53
CA GLY A 294 -11.59 -7.20 7.70
C GLY A 294 -10.15 -6.74 7.55
N THR A 295 -9.21 -7.47 8.15
CA THR A 295 -7.77 -7.24 8.01
C THR A 295 -7.33 -7.31 6.55
N VAL A 296 -7.67 -8.39 5.85
CA VAL A 296 -7.28 -8.57 4.44
C VAL A 296 -7.86 -7.44 3.59
N TYR A 297 -9.15 -7.14 3.72
CA TYR A 297 -9.82 -6.10 2.94
C TYR A 297 -9.23 -4.71 3.21
N PHE A 298 -9.11 -4.35 4.47
CA PHE A 298 -8.65 -3.02 4.87
C PHE A 298 -7.22 -2.76 4.41
N PHE A 299 -6.30 -3.67 4.74
CA PHE A 299 -4.89 -3.48 4.44
C PHE A 299 -4.59 -3.56 2.94
N PHE A 300 -5.17 -4.51 2.20
CA PHE A 300 -4.96 -4.53 0.75
C PHE A 300 -5.58 -3.31 0.07
N GLY A 301 -6.79 -2.88 0.46
CA GLY A 301 -7.40 -1.64 -0.02
C GLY A 301 -6.50 -0.42 0.20
N LEU A 302 -6.04 -0.23 1.44
CA LEU A 302 -5.13 0.85 1.83
C LEU A 302 -3.80 0.77 1.04
N TYR A 303 -3.21 -0.41 0.95
CA TYR A 303 -1.98 -0.65 0.21
C TYR A 303 -2.14 -0.31 -1.27
N GLY A 304 -3.24 -0.72 -1.91
CA GLY A 304 -3.56 -0.36 -3.28
C GLY A 304 -3.70 1.14 -3.48
N LEU A 305 -4.35 1.85 -2.54
CA LEU A 305 -4.49 3.31 -2.57
C LEU A 305 -3.14 4.05 -2.48
N MET A 306 -2.18 3.50 -1.75
CA MET A 306 -0.83 4.08 -1.59
C MET A 306 0.16 3.62 -2.66
N TRP A 307 0.00 2.40 -3.18
CA TRP A 307 0.96 1.77 -4.07
C TRP A 307 0.66 2.05 -5.55
N PHE A 308 -0.60 1.97 -5.97
CA PHE A 308 -0.97 2.14 -7.37
C PHE A 308 -1.16 3.61 -7.75
N THR A 309 -0.52 4.01 -8.85
CA THR A 309 -0.69 5.34 -9.44
C THR A 309 -2.09 5.48 -10.05
N ARG A 310 -2.66 6.69 -9.99
CA ARG A 310 -3.88 7.03 -10.73
C ARG A 310 -3.62 6.78 -12.22
N ARG A 311 -4.54 6.09 -12.89
CA ARG A 311 -4.51 5.80 -14.34
C ARG A 311 -4.64 7.06 -15.23
N GLY A 312 -4.36 8.27 -14.73
CA GLY A 312 -4.72 9.53 -15.39
C GLY A 312 -3.57 10.53 -15.63
N THR A 313 -2.32 10.21 -15.32
CA THR A 313 -1.20 11.16 -15.54
C THR A 313 0.01 10.56 -16.26
N ALA A 314 -0.08 9.31 -16.69
CA ALA A 314 0.95 8.68 -17.54
C ALA A 314 0.24 7.99 -18.71
N GLY A 315 0.32 8.60 -19.90
CA GLY A 315 -0.14 7.98 -21.14
C GLY A 315 -1.56 8.32 -21.55
N GLY A 316 -1.87 9.60 -21.72
CA GLY A 316 -2.94 10.03 -22.60
C GLY A 316 -2.45 10.13 -24.04
N GLN A 317 -2.04 9.01 -24.65
CA GLN A 317 -1.98 8.79 -26.09
C GLN A 317 -2.03 7.28 -26.37
N ARG A 318 -3.20 6.84 -26.84
CA ARG A 318 -3.34 5.80 -27.86
C ARG A 318 -4.35 6.32 -28.86
#